data_AF-A0A090VER2-F1
#
_entry.id   AF-A0A090VER2-F1
#
_cell.length_a   1.000
_cell.length_b   1.000
_cell.length_c   1.000
_cell.angle_alpha   90.00
_cell.angle_beta   90.00
_cell.angle_gamma   90.00
#
_symmetry.space_group_name_H-M   'P 1'
#
loop_
_entity.id
_entity.type
_entity.pdbx_description
1 polymer ?
#
loop_
_entity_poly.entity_id
_entity_poly.type
_entity_poly.pdbx_seq_one_letter_code
_entity_poly.pdbx_strand_id
1 'polypeptide(L)' 'MINDDTIVALATPSGAGAIAIIRLSGKDAITMADSVFRSVKSDKSLLRKKRIPFI' A
#
# COMPACT_ATOMS: atom_id res chain seq x y z
N MET A 1 24.05 -7.63 -5.30
CA MET A 1 22.84 -8.11 -4.59
C MET A 1 21.69 -7.17 -4.94
N ILE A 2 20.56 -7.71 -5.37
CA ILE A 2 19.30 -6.97 -5.49
C ILE A 2 18.43 -7.45 -4.32
N ASN A 3 17.93 -6.51 -3.51
CA ASN A 3 17.02 -6.84 -2.42
C ASN A 3 15.59 -6.79 -2.97
N ASP A 4 14.91 -7.93 -2.97
CA ASP A 4 13.50 -8.08 -3.37
C ASP A 4 12.52 -7.87 -2.19
N ASP A 5 13.00 -7.21 -1.14
CA ASP A 5 12.20 -6.92 0.04
C ASP A 5 11.11 -5.89 -0.29
N THR A 6 9.99 -5.98 0.42
CA THR A 6 8.97 -4.94 0.35
C THR A 6 9.35 -3.79 1.28
N ILE A 7 9.52 -2.59 0.72
CA ILE A 7 9.92 -1.37 1.42
C ILE A 7 8.71 -0.47 1.71
N VAL A 8 8.85 0.40 2.71
CA VAL A 8 7.85 1.42 3.08
C VAL A 8 8.52 2.75 3.39
N ALA A 9 7.88 3.86 3.03
CA ALA A 9 8.33 5.21 3.33
C ALA A 9 7.17 6.22 3.46
N LEU A 10 7.40 7.31 4.17
CA LEU A 10 6.56 8.51 4.08
C LEU A 10 6.70 9.10 2.66
N ALA A 11 5.58 9.32 1.99
CA ALA A 11 5.54 9.95 0.66
C ALA A 11 5.09 11.41 0.71
N THR A 12 4.78 11.93 1.90
CA THR A 12 4.43 13.32 2.18
C THR A 12 5.30 13.89 3.30
N PRO A 13 5.54 15.22 3.34
CA PRO A 13 6.28 15.85 4.44
C PRO A 13 5.64 15.63 5.81
N SER A 14 6.45 15.73 6.86
CA SER A 14 5.98 15.74 8.24
C SER A 14 5.25 17.04 8.58
N GLY A 15 4.14 16.95 9.30
CA GLY A 15 3.38 18.11 9.77
C GLY A 15 1.87 17.88 9.73
N ALA A 16 1.11 18.90 10.10
CA ALA A 16 -0.34 18.87 9.98
C ALA A 16 -0.76 19.09 8.51
N GLY A 17 -1.71 18.30 8.05
CA GLY A 17 -2.28 18.41 6.71
C GLY A 17 -3.60 17.63 6.62
N ALA A 18 -4.35 17.83 5.54
CA ALA A 18 -5.63 17.14 5.34
C ALA A 18 -5.45 15.63 5.08
N ILE A 19 -4.35 15.25 4.42
CA ILE A 19 -4.04 13.87 4.02
C ILE A 19 -2.54 13.64 4.20
N ALA A 20 -2.18 12.44 4.63
CA ALA A 20 -0.81 11.92 4.59
C ALA A 20 -0.74 10.67 3.73
N ILE A 21 0.40 10.44 3.07
CA ILE A 21 0.61 9.27 2.21
C ILE A 21 1.81 8.46 2.73
N ILE A 22 1.58 7.16 2.92
CA ILE A 22 2.62 6.16 3.15
C ILE A 22 2.68 5.28 1.91
N ARG A 23 3.86 5.16 1.29
CA ARG A 23 4.06 4.36 0.08
C ARG A 23 4.73 3.04 0.44
N LEU A 24 4.15 1.94 -0.03
CA LEU A 24 4.76 0.61 -0.01
C LEU A 24 5.17 0.21 -1.44
N SER A 25 6.30 -0.49 -1.57
CA SER A 25 6.79 -0.99 -2.86
C SER A 25 7.44 -2.35 -2.71
N GLY A 26 7.04 -3.32 -3.51
CA GLY A 26 7.55 -4.70 -3.47
C GLY A 26 6.45 -5.73 -3.71
N LYS A 27 6.85 -7.00 -3.77
CA LYS A 27 5.95 -8.12 -4.11
C LYS A 27 4.78 -8.28 -3.13
N ASP A 28 5.00 -7.97 -1.85
CA ASP A 28 4.02 -8.19 -0.78
C ASP A 28 3.28 -6.91 -0.37
N ALA A 29 3.50 -5.78 -1.06
CA ALA A 29 2.98 -4.47 -0.67
C ALA A 29 1.45 -4.44 -0.52
N ILE A 30 0.72 -5.06 -1.46
CA ILE A 30 -0.75 -5.10 -1.42
C ILE A 30 -1.25 -6.06 -0.35
N THR A 31 -0.58 -7.21 -0.14
CA THR A 31 -0.94 -8.17 0.91
C THR A 31 -0.79 -7.55 2.31
N MET A 32 0.31 -6.83 2.54
CA MET A 32 0.51 -6.10 3.79
C MET A 32 -0.48 -4.95 3.97
N ALA A 33 -0.82 -4.23 2.91
CA ALA A 33 -1.85 -3.20 2.99
C ALA A 33 -3.24 -3.79 3.28
N ASP A 34 -3.57 -4.95 2.70
CA ASP A 34 -4.87 -5.62 2.90
C ASP A 34 -5.05 -6.12 4.34
N SER A 35 -3.98 -6.58 5.01
CA SER A 35 -4.06 -7.09 6.38
C SER A 35 -4.42 -6.02 7.42
N VAL A 36 -4.13 -4.75 7.13
CA VAL A 36 -4.47 -3.60 8.00
C VAL A 36 -5.65 -2.78 7.46
N PHE A 37 -6.06 -3.01 6.22
CA PHE A 37 -7.19 -2.33 5.60
C PHE A 37 -8.51 -2.88 6.13
N ARG A 38 -9.38 -1.98 6.62
CA ARG A 38 -10.76 -2.32 7.01
C ARG A 38 -11.72 -1.58 6.11
N SER A 39 -12.59 -2.32 5.42
CA SER A 39 -13.58 -1.72 4.56
C SER A 39 -14.88 -1.40 5.32
N VAL A 40 -15.51 -0.29 4.94
CA VAL A 40 -16.89 0.05 5.35
C VAL A 40 -17.94 -0.79 4.63
N LYS A 41 -17.57 -1.47 3.54
CA LYS A 41 -18.45 -2.38 2.79
C LYS A 41 -18.06 -3.82 3.12
N SER A 42 -19.05 -4.68 3.32
CA SER A 42 -18.84 -6.12 3.51
C SER A 42 -18.04 -6.70 2.35
N ASP A 43 -17.14 -7.64 2.66
CA ASP A 43 -16.39 -8.43 1.69
C ASP A 43 -15.66 -7.59 0.64
N LYS A 44 -14.95 -6.54 1.07
CA LYS A 44 -14.06 -5.75 0.21
C LYS A 44 -12.61 -5.89 0.65
N SER A 45 -11.84 -6.60 -0.15
CA SER A 45 -10.38 -6.77 -0.02
C SER A 45 -9.65 -6.05 -1.16
N LEU A 46 -8.47 -5.51 -0.84
CA LEU A 46 -7.52 -4.92 -1.78
C LEU A 46 -6.91 -5.97 -2.71
N LEU A 47 -6.82 -7.24 -2.28
CA LEU A 47 -6.30 -8.34 -3.10
C LEU A 47 -7.16 -8.62 -4.34
N ARG A 48 -8.47 -8.34 -4.27
CA ARG A 48 -9.40 -8.56 -5.39
C ARG A 48 -9.41 -7.43 -6.43
N LYS A 49 -8.66 -6.34 -6.22
CA LYS A 49 -8.62 -5.22 -7.16
C LYS A 49 -7.63 -5.44 -8.30
N LYS A 50 -8.02 -5.01 -9.50
CA LYS A 50 -7.19 -5.09 -10.72
C LYS A 50 -5.86 -4.35 -10.51
N ARG A 51 -4.75 -5.09 -10.60
CA ARG A 51 -3.40 -4.51 -10.68
C ARG A 51 -3.23 -3.89 -12.05
N ILE A 52 -2.77 -2.65 -12.09
CA ILE A 52 -2.27 -2.03 -13.32
C ILE A 52 -0.85 -2.60 -13.51
N PRO A 53 -0.56 -3.30 -14.61
CA PRO A 53 0.80 -3.73 -14.89
C PRO A 53 1.69 -2.50 -15.05
N PHE A 54 2.88 -2.54 -14.45
CA PHE A 54 3.93 -1.56 -14.76
C PHE A 54 4.25 -1.69 -16.25
N ILE A 55 4.09 -0.58 -16.99
CA ILE A 55 4.62 -0.41 -18.36
C ILE A 55 6.12 -0.19 -18.23
#